data_AF-A0A8T7DB81-F1
#
_entry.id   AF-A0A8T7DB81-F1
#
_cell.length_a   1.000
_cell.length_b   1.000
_cell.length_c   1.000
_cell.angle_alpha   90.00
_cell.angle_beta   90.00
_cell.angle_gamma   90.00
#
_symmetry.space_group_name_H-M   'P 1'
#
loop_
_entity.id
_entity.type
_entity.pdbx_description
1 polymer ?
#
loop_
_entity_poly.entity_id
_entity_poly.type
_entity_poly.pdbx_seq_one_letter_code
_entity_poly.pdbx_strand_id
1 'polypeptide(L)'
;MSDPLQKAWTRMTRQLLDAGHRIDTLTEGRDPVERAEGYRFLTRVMSAMTAFQVEQTADWPSFTQVMSPTRKFYVDNPDTLYHRTSLNHRLRYRVHGRRGDELYLAFCVYGANRILANLYDEQMVFDADGRFELILSAERPADAANWLPLGIGARTLVTRQYFTRFDRLPATLEIELLDEHAPPPALAESAIAARLFGLGESVVRMLMATEKASTAWLEKPNEISIDSTTDDLA
;
A
#
# COMPACT_ATOMS: atom_id res chain seq x y z
N MET A 1 17.83 -22.91 22.33
CA MET A 1 17.87 -21.71 21.46
C MET A 1 16.71 -20.80 21.84
N SER A 2 16.74 -19.51 21.51
CA SER A 2 15.54 -18.66 21.71
C SER A 2 14.51 -18.95 20.62
N ASP A 3 13.25 -19.08 21.03
CA ASP A 3 12.10 -19.20 20.15
C ASP A 3 12.03 -17.98 19.19
N PRO A 4 12.01 -18.19 17.86
CA PRO A 4 12.01 -17.10 16.88
C PRO A 4 10.67 -16.35 16.84
N LEU A 5 9.55 -17.03 17.08
CA LEU A 5 8.21 -16.43 17.13
C LEU A 5 8.08 -15.54 18.36
N GLN A 6 8.43 -16.04 19.54
CA GLN A 6 8.39 -15.24 20.78
C GLN A 6 9.37 -14.06 20.73
N LYS A 7 10.54 -14.23 20.11
CA LYS A 7 11.48 -13.12 19.87
C LYS A 7 10.89 -12.06 18.93
N ALA A 8 10.19 -12.45 17.88
CA ALA A 8 9.53 -11.54 16.95
C ALA A 8 8.33 -10.82 17.60
N TRP A 9 7.47 -11.58 18.27
CA TRP A 9 6.34 -11.08 19.04
C TRP A 9 6.78 -10.06 20.11
N THR A 10 7.84 -10.36 20.86
CA THR A 10 8.40 -9.46 21.90
C THR A 10 8.98 -8.18 21.30
N ARG A 11 9.61 -8.23 20.11
CA ARG A 11 10.09 -7.01 19.43
C ARG A 11 8.91 -6.17 18.91
N MET A 12 7.95 -6.80 18.23
CA MET A 12 6.77 -6.13 17.68
C MET A 12 5.93 -5.47 18.78
N THR A 13 5.62 -6.19 19.86
CA THR A 13 4.82 -5.64 20.98
C THR A 13 5.53 -4.50 21.71
N ARG A 14 6.87 -4.55 21.85
CA ARG A 14 7.64 -3.39 22.34
C ARG A 14 7.54 -2.19 21.40
N GLN A 15 7.70 -2.39 20.10
CA GLN A 15 7.54 -1.31 19.10
C GLN A 15 6.14 -0.68 19.12
N LEU A 16 5.10 -1.45 19.44
CA LEU A 16 3.74 -0.93 19.61
C LEU A 16 3.56 -0.15 20.93
N LEU A 17 4.22 -0.57 22.01
CA LEU A 17 4.28 0.18 23.28
C LEU A 17 5.03 1.51 23.12
N ASP A 18 6.21 1.46 22.49
CA ASP A 18 7.05 2.63 22.20
C ASP A 18 6.28 3.65 21.32
N ALA A 19 5.52 3.16 20.33
CA ALA A 19 4.63 3.98 19.51
C ALA A 19 3.48 4.61 20.32
N GLY A 20 2.92 3.89 21.30
CA GLY A 20 1.93 4.42 22.24
C GLY A 20 2.47 5.57 23.08
N HIS A 21 3.68 5.41 23.64
CA HIS A 21 4.36 6.49 24.36
C HIS A 21 4.73 7.67 23.45
N ARG A 22 5.01 7.43 22.16
CA ARG A 22 5.24 8.53 21.22
C ARG A 22 3.97 9.32 20.92
N ILE A 23 2.79 8.70 20.89
CA ILE A 23 1.50 9.42 20.84
C ILE A 23 1.32 10.31 22.07
N ASP A 24 1.66 9.83 23.28
CA ASP A 24 1.62 10.66 24.50
C ASP A 24 2.50 11.91 24.35
N THR A 25 3.76 11.76 23.89
CA THR A 25 4.66 12.91 23.68
C THR A 25 4.17 13.88 22.60
N LEU A 26 3.60 13.36 21.51
CA LEU A 26 3.13 14.20 20.39
C LEU A 26 1.82 14.94 20.70
N THR A 27 1.09 14.50 21.74
CA THR A 27 -0.20 15.08 22.14
C THR A 27 -0.17 15.74 23.52
N GLU A 28 1.03 15.94 24.09
CA GLU A 28 1.22 16.72 25.32
C GLU A 28 0.75 18.18 25.11
N GLY A 29 -0.11 18.66 26.00
CA GLY A 29 -0.71 20.01 25.89
C GLY A 29 -1.74 20.19 24.76
N ARG A 30 -2.09 19.14 24.02
CA ARG A 30 -3.13 19.15 22.97
C ARG A 30 -4.53 18.92 23.54
N ASP A 31 -5.55 19.06 22.68
CA ASP A 31 -6.90 18.64 23.02
C ASP A 31 -6.92 17.11 23.31
N PRO A 32 -7.62 16.64 24.37
CA PRO A 32 -7.75 15.20 24.66
C PRO A 32 -8.26 14.35 23.49
N VAL A 33 -9.00 14.93 22.54
CA VAL A 33 -9.43 14.29 21.29
C VAL A 33 -8.24 13.96 20.38
N GLU A 34 -7.22 14.82 20.27
CA GLU A 34 -6.00 14.53 19.49
C GLU A 34 -5.30 13.27 20.05
N ARG A 35 -5.18 13.15 21.38
CA ARG A 35 -4.61 11.96 22.03
C ARG A 35 -5.44 10.71 21.76
N ALA A 36 -6.77 10.80 21.86
CA ALA A 36 -7.66 9.67 21.57
C ALA A 36 -7.58 9.23 20.09
N GLU A 37 -7.54 10.17 19.15
CA GLU A 37 -7.33 9.89 17.73
C GLU A 37 -5.94 9.31 17.44
N GLY A 38 -4.90 9.71 18.18
CA GLY A 38 -3.56 9.14 18.07
C GLY A 38 -3.52 7.64 18.33
N TYR A 39 -4.14 7.16 19.41
CA TYR A 39 -4.27 5.71 19.65
C TYR A 39 -5.18 5.02 18.61
N ARG A 40 -6.26 5.69 18.17
CA ARG A 40 -7.12 5.17 17.10
C ARG A 40 -6.35 5.03 15.77
N PHE A 41 -5.46 5.96 15.46
CA PHE A 41 -4.53 5.91 14.34
C PHE A 41 -3.57 4.72 14.45
N LEU A 42 -2.97 4.45 15.62
CA LEU A 42 -2.14 3.25 15.80
C LEU A 42 -2.89 1.95 15.48
N THR A 43 -4.16 1.80 15.92
CA THR A 43 -4.97 0.61 15.57
C THR A 43 -5.30 0.51 14.08
N ARG A 44 -5.53 1.64 13.40
CA ARG A 44 -5.76 1.71 11.94
C ARG A 44 -4.52 1.30 11.17
N VAL A 45 -3.36 1.82 11.55
CA VAL A 45 -2.07 1.49 10.95
C VAL A 45 -1.73 0.02 11.19
N MET A 46 -1.94 -0.50 12.40
CA MET A 46 -1.75 -1.93 12.70
C MET A 46 -2.64 -2.82 11.81
N SER A 47 -3.94 -2.50 11.67
CA SER A 47 -4.87 -3.22 10.78
C SER A 47 -4.39 -3.24 9.31
N ALA A 48 -3.80 -2.14 8.83
CA ALA A 48 -3.24 -2.07 7.48
C ALA A 48 -1.96 -2.92 7.37
N MET A 49 -1.03 -2.73 8.30
CA MET A 49 0.27 -3.41 8.28
C MET A 49 0.13 -4.92 8.48
N THR A 50 -0.83 -5.43 9.26
CA THR A 50 -1.09 -6.87 9.37
C THR A 50 -1.44 -7.45 8.00
N ALA A 51 -2.41 -6.86 7.29
CA ALA A 51 -2.76 -7.33 5.95
C ALA A 51 -1.58 -7.22 4.97
N PHE A 52 -0.77 -6.17 5.08
CA PHE A 52 0.33 -5.91 4.13
C PHE A 52 1.61 -6.70 4.39
N GLN A 53 1.87 -7.10 5.63
CA GLN A 53 3.12 -7.73 6.08
C GLN A 53 2.93 -9.18 6.55
N VAL A 54 1.74 -9.55 7.03
CA VAL A 54 1.44 -10.90 7.57
C VAL A 54 0.63 -11.72 6.58
N GLU A 55 -0.42 -11.16 5.97
CA GLU A 55 -1.32 -11.92 5.10
C GLU A 55 -0.85 -11.96 3.63
N GLN A 56 -0.53 -10.81 3.03
CA GLN A 56 -0.17 -10.73 1.61
C GLN A 56 1.19 -11.36 1.29
N THR A 57 1.24 -12.05 0.15
CA THR A 57 2.41 -12.76 -0.39
C THR A 57 2.49 -12.55 -1.90
N ALA A 58 3.66 -12.76 -2.50
CA ALA A 58 3.88 -12.50 -3.92
C ALA A 58 3.51 -13.69 -4.81
N ASP A 59 3.69 -14.91 -4.31
CA ASP A 59 3.51 -16.16 -5.07
C ASP A 59 2.02 -16.61 -5.11
N TRP A 60 1.20 -16.04 -4.25
CA TRP A 60 -0.27 -16.15 -4.24
C TRP A 60 -0.86 -14.73 -4.09
N PRO A 61 -0.83 -13.93 -5.17
CA PRO A 61 -1.16 -12.51 -5.11
C PRO A 61 -2.66 -12.30 -4.87
N SER A 62 -3.01 -11.20 -4.21
CA SER A 62 -4.40 -10.79 -4.00
C SER A 62 -4.49 -9.28 -3.76
N PHE A 63 -5.52 -8.64 -4.30
CA PHE A 63 -5.78 -7.23 -4.01
C PHE A 63 -6.38 -7.06 -2.62
N THR A 64 -5.69 -6.28 -1.80
CA THR A 64 -6.18 -5.78 -0.51
C THR A 64 -6.45 -4.29 -0.66
N GLN A 65 -7.67 -3.85 -0.34
CA GLN A 65 -7.97 -2.42 -0.21
C GLN A 65 -7.01 -1.81 0.80
N VAL A 66 -6.33 -0.71 0.47
CA VAL A 66 -5.33 -0.07 1.33
C VAL A 66 -6.03 0.71 2.43
N MET A 67 -7.00 1.55 2.04
CA MET A 67 -7.58 2.62 2.86
C MET A 67 -9.11 2.57 2.78
N SER A 68 -9.79 2.91 3.87
CA SER A 68 -11.25 2.83 3.99
C SER A 68 -11.78 3.89 4.98
N PRO A 69 -13.09 4.12 5.07
CA PRO A 69 -13.67 5.06 6.06
C PRO A 69 -13.23 4.77 7.51
N THR A 70 -12.97 3.49 7.84
CA THR A 70 -12.47 3.08 9.15
C THR A 70 -10.95 3.08 9.27
N ARG A 71 -10.19 3.04 8.17
CA ARG A 71 -8.73 2.86 8.15
C ARG A 71 -8.00 3.90 7.28
N LYS A 72 -7.44 4.91 7.95
CA LYS A 72 -6.90 6.17 7.40
C LYS A 72 -5.46 6.43 7.85
N PHE A 73 -4.62 6.96 6.95
CA PHE A 73 -3.19 7.30 7.13
C PHE A 73 -2.66 8.00 5.85
N TYR A 74 -1.41 8.50 5.82
CA TYR A 74 -0.79 9.15 4.64
C TYR A 74 -1.61 10.29 3.96
N VAL A 75 -2.59 10.90 4.64
CA VAL A 75 -3.54 11.87 4.06
C VAL A 75 -4.32 11.26 2.88
N ASP A 76 -5.15 10.26 3.18
CA ASP A 76 -6.00 9.62 2.17
C ASP A 76 -7.00 10.58 1.51
N ASN A 77 -7.07 10.53 0.18
CA ASN A 77 -8.19 11.10 -0.56
C ASN A 77 -9.46 10.29 -0.24
N PRO A 78 -10.53 10.90 0.32
CA PRO A 78 -11.79 10.19 0.57
C PRO A 78 -12.46 9.69 -0.72
N ASP A 79 -12.18 10.33 -1.86
CA ASP A 79 -12.81 10.06 -3.16
C ASP A 79 -11.97 9.08 -4.03
N THR A 80 -11.13 8.25 -3.40
CA THR A 80 -10.25 7.30 -4.11
C THR A 80 -10.26 5.91 -3.47
N LEU A 81 -10.53 4.89 -4.27
CA LEU A 81 -10.31 3.49 -3.88
C LEU A 81 -8.88 3.08 -4.20
N TYR A 82 -8.09 2.93 -3.14
CA TYR A 82 -6.73 2.40 -3.19
C TYR A 82 -6.74 0.89 -2.97
N HIS A 83 -6.17 0.12 -3.88
CA HIS A 83 -5.91 -1.32 -3.72
C HIS A 83 -4.42 -1.60 -3.86
N ARG A 84 -3.88 -2.60 -3.14
CA ARG A 84 -2.49 -3.06 -3.31
C ARG A 84 -2.37 -4.57 -3.35
N THR A 85 -1.32 -5.04 -3.99
CA THR A 85 -0.85 -6.43 -3.93
C THR A 85 0.68 -6.46 -3.84
N SER A 86 1.23 -7.46 -3.15
CA SER A 86 2.68 -7.65 -3.02
C SER A 86 3.23 -8.32 -4.29
N LEU A 87 4.40 -7.89 -4.75
CA LEU A 87 5.03 -8.39 -5.97
C LEU A 87 6.46 -8.85 -5.72
N ASN A 88 6.90 -9.81 -6.52
CA ASN A 88 8.30 -10.20 -6.70
C ASN A 88 8.72 -9.88 -8.13
N HIS A 89 9.71 -8.99 -8.30
CA HIS A 89 10.25 -8.55 -9.61
C HIS A 89 10.76 -9.67 -10.54
N ARG A 90 10.94 -10.90 -10.03
CA ARG A 90 11.37 -12.07 -10.82
C ARG A 90 10.23 -12.89 -11.39
N LEU A 91 8.99 -12.58 -11.00
CA LEU A 91 7.80 -13.31 -11.40
C LEU A 91 6.93 -12.47 -12.36
N ARG A 92 6.02 -13.15 -13.03
CA ARG A 92 5.09 -12.61 -14.03
C ARG A 92 3.67 -12.71 -13.49
N TYR A 93 2.88 -11.67 -13.70
CA TYR A 93 1.51 -11.55 -13.18
C TYR A 93 0.56 -11.08 -14.27
N ARG A 94 -0.70 -11.50 -14.17
CA ARG A 94 -1.80 -11.00 -15.00
C ARG A 94 -2.77 -10.28 -14.08
N VAL A 95 -2.96 -8.98 -14.30
CA VAL A 95 -4.03 -8.20 -13.69
C VAL A 95 -5.12 -8.05 -14.72
N HIS A 96 -6.36 -8.43 -14.40
CA HIS A 96 -7.46 -8.34 -15.35
C HIS A 96 -8.77 -7.93 -14.67
N GLY A 97 -9.75 -7.56 -15.50
CA GLY A 97 -11.05 -7.16 -15.04
C GLY A 97 -11.81 -6.33 -16.06
N ARG A 98 -12.66 -5.42 -15.58
CA ARG A 98 -13.44 -4.50 -16.39
C ARG A 98 -13.44 -3.12 -15.74
N ARG A 99 -13.29 -2.08 -16.56
CA ARG A 99 -13.40 -0.67 -16.17
C ARG A 99 -14.77 -0.39 -15.52
N GLY A 100 -14.80 0.51 -14.55
CA GLY A 100 -16.02 1.01 -13.93
C GLY A 100 -16.40 2.41 -14.43
N ASP A 101 -17.14 3.13 -13.58
CA ASP A 101 -17.45 4.55 -13.75
C ASP A 101 -16.35 5.47 -13.17
N GLU A 102 -15.17 4.95 -12.81
CA GLU A 102 -14.08 5.79 -12.29
C GLU A 102 -13.57 6.80 -13.32
N LEU A 103 -13.32 8.02 -12.84
CA LEU A 103 -12.79 9.13 -13.63
C LEU A 103 -11.36 8.84 -14.12
N TYR A 104 -10.60 8.09 -13.33
CA TYR A 104 -9.20 7.75 -13.60
C TYR A 104 -8.87 6.42 -12.92
N LEU A 105 -8.25 5.52 -13.67
CA LEU A 105 -7.78 4.21 -13.22
C LEU A 105 -6.27 4.11 -13.51
N ALA A 106 -5.46 3.85 -12.49
CA ALA A 106 -4.01 3.71 -12.68
C ALA A 106 -3.38 2.60 -11.84
N PHE A 107 -2.36 1.98 -12.41
CA PHE A 107 -1.57 0.89 -11.86
C PHE A 107 -0.11 1.35 -11.69
N CYS A 108 0.34 1.43 -10.45
CA CYS A 108 1.64 2.01 -10.09
C CYS A 108 2.51 0.98 -9.37
N VAL A 109 3.67 0.64 -9.93
CA VAL A 109 4.65 -0.28 -9.33
C VAL A 109 5.60 0.50 -8.42
N TYR A 110 5.66 0.09 -7.16
CA TYR A 110 6.53 0.66 -6.14
C TYR A 110 7.73 -0.24 -5.84
N GLY A 111 8.89 0.41 -5.67
CA GLY A 111 10.06 -0.16 -5.01
C GLY A 111 10.00 0.07 -3.50
N ALA A 112 11.16 0.26 -2.86
CA ALA A 112 11.20 0.59 -1.43
C ALA A 112 10.69 2.01 -1.12
N ASN A 113 11.28 3.02 -1.76
CA ASN A 113 11.02 4.45 -1.50
C ASN A 113 10.77 5.27 -2.80
N ARG A 114 10.39 4.61 -3.90
CA ARG A 114 10.13 5.27 -5.20
C ARG A 114 9.10 4.53 -6.04
N ILE A 115 8.44 5.26 -6.93
CA ILE A 115 7.76 4.69 -8.09
C ILE A 115 8.83 4.10 -9.03
N LEU A 116 8.54 2.97 -9.67
CA LEU A 116 9.39 2.34 -10.67
C LEU A 116 8.75 2.36 -12.06
N ALA A 117 7.43 2.26 -12.13
CA ALA A 117 6.63 2.38 -13.34
C ALA A 117 5.20 2.75 -12.98
N ASN A 118 4.50 3.44 -13.88
CA ASN A 118 3.07 3.74 -13.76
C ASN A 118 2.41 3.61 -15.15
N LEU A 119 1.22 3.05 -15.19
CA LEU A 119 0.34 3.02 -16.36
C LEU A 119 -1.04 3.51 -15.91
N TYR A 120 -1.65 4.41 -16.68
CA TYR A 120 -2.98 4.94 -16.42
C TYR A 120 -3.91 4.75 -17.63
N ASP A 121 -5.20 4.97 -17.43
CA ASP A 121 -6.26 4.51 -18.30
C ASP A 121 -6.28 5.14 -19.70
N GLU A 122 -5.84 6.38 -19.88
CA GLU A 122 -5.64 6.97 -21.21
C GLU A 122 -4.54 6.25 -22.04
N GLN A 123 -3.65 5.54 -21.36
CA GLN A 123 -2.58 4.73 -21.96
C GLN A 123 -2.98 3.25 -22.12
N MET A 124 -4.18 2.86 -21.67
CA MET A 124 -4.63 1.47 -21.65
C MET A 124 -5.58 1.15 -22.80
N VAL A 125 -5.36 -0.02 -23.40
CA VAL A 125 -6.31 -0.66 -24.31
C VAL A 125 -7.36 -1.40 -23.48
N PHE A 126 -8.63 -1.03 -23.70
CA PHE A 126 -9.81 -1.75 -23.24
C PHE A 126 -10.56 -2.33 -24.45
N ASP A 127 -11.30 -3.42 -24.26
CA ASP A 127 -12.23 -3.92 -25.30
C ASP A 127 -13.60 -3.20 -25.27
N ALA A 128 -14.51 -3.62 -26.15
CA ALA A 128 -15.84 -3.01 -26.27
C ALA A 128 -16.75 -3.22 -25.05
N ASP A 129 -16.48 -4.22 -24.20
CA ASP A 129 -17.13 -4.46 -22.90
C ASP A 129 -16.44 -3.64 -21.77
N GLY A 130 -15.39 -2.88 -22.08
CA GLY A 130 -14.54 -2.20 -21.10
C GLY A 130 -13.59 -3.13 -20.35
N ARG A 131 -13.37 -4.37 -20.82
CA ARG A 131 -12.45 -5.33 -20.20
C ARG A 131 -11.02 -4.94 -20.49
N PHE A 132 -10.12 -5.29 -19.58
CA PHE A 132 -8.69 -5.13 -19.78
C PHE A 132 -7.92 -6.32 -19.22
N GLU A 133 -6.74 -6.52 -19.79
CA GLU A 133 -5.68 -7.36 -19.26
C GLU A 133 -4.38 -6.55 -19.24
N LEU A 134 -3.62 -6.67 -18.15
CA LEU A 134 -2.36 -5.98 -17.91
C LEU A 134 -1.33 -6.99 -17.40
N ILE A 135 -0.26 -7.17 -18.17
CA ILE A 135 0.86 -8.03 -17.78
C ILE A 135 1.88 -7.24 -16.96
N LEU A 136 2.28 -7.79 -15.81
CA LEU A 136 3.39 -7.29 -15.01
C LEU A 136 4.55 -8.29 -15.12
N SER A 137 5.68 -7.87 -15.69
CA SER A 137 6.85 -8.74 -15.93
C SER A 137 8.13 -7.93 -16.12
N ALA A 138 9.30 -8.56 -15.96
CA ALA A 138 10.59 -7.91 -16.20
C ALA A 138 10.79 -7.54 -17.69
N GLU A 139 10.32 -8.40 -18.61
CA GLU A 139 10.40 -8.23 -20.07
C GLU A 139 8.98 -8.18 -20.67
N ARG A 140 8.77 -7.41 -21.74
CA ARG A 140 7.45 -7.26 -22.39
C ARG A 140 7.11 -8.48 -23.27
N PRO A 141 5.97 -9.17 -23.05
CA PRO A 141 5.46 -10.14 -24.02
C PRO A 141 5.09 -9.45 -25.33
N ALA A 142 5.39 -10.08 -26.47
CA ALA A 142 5.21 -9.49 -27.80
C ALA A 142 3.75 -9.15 -28.15
N ASP A 143 2.81 -9.83 -27.51
CA ASP A 143 1.36 -9.77 -27.66
C ASP A 143 0.65 -8.97 -26.54
N ALA A 144 1.36 -8.58 -25.48
CA ALA A 144 0.75 -7.85 -24.36
C ALA A 144 0.33 -6.43 -24.79
N ALA A 145 -0.98 -6.20 -24.91
CA ALA A 145 -1.56 -4.88 -25.22
C ALA A 145 -1.21 -3.87 -24.13
N ASN A 146 -1.55 -4.15 -22.87
CA ASN A 146 -1.12 -3.40 -21.69
C ASN A 146 0.00 -4.14 -20.97
N TRP A 147 1.09 -3.44 -20.68
CA TRP A 147 2.25 -3.99 -19.97
C TRP A 147 2.87 -2.94 -19.05
N LEU A 148 3.35 -3.37 -17.88
CA LEU A 148 3.99 -2.51 -16.88
C LEU A 148 5.24 -3.20 -16.30
N PRO A 149 6.45 -2.65 -16.51
CA PRO A 149 7.69 -3.35 -16.19
C PRO A 149 7.94 -3.56 -14.70
N LEU A 150 8.36 -4.77 -14.34
CA LEU A 150 8.83 -5.13 -13.00
C LEU A 150 10.35 -5.04 -12.91
N GLY A 151 10.86 -3.81 -12.89
CA GLY A 151 12.28 -3.53 -12.68
C GLY A 151 12.82 -4.05 -11.33
N ILE A 152 14.14 -4.23 -11.25
CA ILE A 152 14.82 -4.77 -10.05
C ILE A 152 14.42 -3.96 -8.80
N GLY A 153 13.92 -4.67 -7.79
CA GLY A 153 13.45 -4.08 -6.54
C GLY A 153 11.98 -3.67 -6.53
N ALA A 154 11.19 -3.97 -7.57
CA ALA A 154 9.73 -3.92 -7.51
C ALA A 154 9.20 -4.86 -6.41
N ARG A 155 8.25 -4.34 -5.62
CA ARG A 155 7.74 -4.98 -4.39
C ARG A 155 6.22 -4.93 -4.22
N THR A 156 5.54 -4.01 -4.90
CA THR A 156 4.11 -3.75 -4.68
C THR A 156 3.49 -3.08 -5.90
N LEU A 157 2.32 -3.56 -6.31
CA LEU A 157 1.41 -2.79 -7.15
C LEU A 157 0.47 -1.98 -6.25
N VAL A 158 0.23 -0.72 -6.57
CA VAL A 158 -0.89 0.06 -6.03
C VAL A 158 -1.77 0.47 -7.19
N THR A 159 -3.03 0.05 -7.15
CA THR A 159 -4.09 0.53 -8.04
C THR A 159 -4.83 1.69 -7.38
N ARG A 160 -5.15 2.73 -8.16
CA ARG A 160 -5.98 3.86 -7.75
C ARG A 160 -7.17 3.99 -8.68
N GLN A 161 -8.36 4.16 -8.12
CA GLN A 161 -9.59 4.52 -8.83
C GLN A 161 -10.13 5.81 -8.21
N TYR A 162 -10.22 6.89 -8.99
CA TYR A 162 -10.70 8.19 -8.51
C TYR A 162 -12.15 8.42 -8.95
N PHE A 163 -12.95 9.02 -8.06
CA PHE A 163 -14.37 9.25 -8.28
C PHE A 163 -14.75 10.71 -8.04
N THR A 164 -15.87 11.14 -8.61
CA THR A 164 -16.51 12.45 -8.33
C THR A 164 -17.82 12.30 -7.58
N ARG A 165 -18.31 11.06 -7.39
CA ARG A 165 -19.56 10.70 -6.70
C ARG A 165 -19.42 9.29 -6.12
N PHE A 166 -20.09 9.04 -4.99
CA PHE A 166 -20.06 7.74 -4.29
C PHE A 166 -21.02 6.68 -4.83
N ASP A 167 -21.85 7.01 -5.83
CA ASP A 167 -22.79 6.09 -6.50
C ASP A 167 -22.21 5.45 -7.77
N ARG A 168 -20.90 5.64 -8.01
CA ARG A 168 -20.16 5.10 -9.15
C ARG A 168 -19.69 3.67 -8.91
N LEU A 169 -19.80 2.84 -9.93
CA LEU A 169 -19.28 1.46 -9.89
C LEU A 169 -17.75 1.48 -10.04
N PRO A 170 -16.98 0.80 -9.18
CA PRO A 170 -15.55 0.65 -9.33
C PRO A 170 -15.19 -0.40 -10.39
N ALA A 171 -14.06 -0.21 -11.08
CA ALA A 171 -13.46 -1.29 -11.88
C ALA A 171 -13.23 -2.55 -11.04
N THR A 172 -13.58 -3.70 -11.59
CA THR A 172 -13.31 -5.01 -10.97
C THR A 172 -11.83 -5.34 -11.16
N LEU A 173 -11.15 -5.78 -10.09
CA LEU A 173 -9.71 -6.04 -10.10
C LEU A 173 -9.40 -7.46 -9.64
N GLU A 174 -8.89 -8.30 -10.54
CA GLU A 174 -8.37 -9.63 -10.24
C GLU A 174 -6.87 -9.68 -10.58
N ILE A 175 -6.10 -10.49 -9.84
CA ILE A 175 -4.68 -10.73 -10.12
C ILE A 175 -4.34 -12.20 -9.88
N GLU A 176 -3.59 -12.78 -10.80
CA GLU A 176 -3.02 -14.13 -10.73
C GLU A 176 -1.51 -14.12 -11.02
N LEU A 177 -0.84 -15.22 -10.67
CA LEU A 177 0.54 -15.49 -11.06
C LEU A 177 0.57 -16.26 -12.40
N LEU A 178 1.48 -15.90 -13.30
CA LEU A 178 1.67 -16.55 -14.61
C LEU A 178 2.82 -17.57 -14.65
N ASP A 179 3.60 -17.63 -13.57
CA ASP A 179 4.63 -18.65 -13.37
C ASP A 179 4.06 -19.86 -12.62
N GLU A 180 4.58 -21.05 -12.91
CA GLU A 180 4.17 -22.27 -12.22
C GLU A 180 4.49 -22.18 -10.72
N HIS A 181 3.48 -22.39 -9.88
CA HIS A 181 3.62 -22.39 -8.43
C HIS A 181 2.94 -23.60 -7.80
N ALA A 182 3.51 -24.10 -6.70
CA ALA A 182 2.84 -25.10 -5.86
C ALA A 182 1.63 -24.47 -5.11
N PRO A 183 0.73 -25.28 -4.53
CA PRO A 183 -0.20 -24.79 -3.51
C PRO A 183 0.55 -24.15 -2.32
N PRO A 184 -0.07 -23.24 -1.55
CA PRO A 184 0.56 -22.62 -0.39
C PRO A 184 1.12 -23.68 0.59
N PRO A 185 2.41 -23.61 0.97
CA PRO A 185 3.00 -24.56 1.90
C PRO A 185 2.50 -24.33 3.33
N ALA A 186 2.67 -25.33 4.19
CA ALA A 186 2.45 -25.18 5.63
C ALA A 186 3.26 -24.01 6.21
N LEU A 187 2.65 -23.26 7.12
CA LEU A 187 3.16 -21.97 7.59
C LEU A 187 4.40 -22.14 8.48
N ALA A 188 5.58 -21.76 7.96
CA ALA A 188 6.84 -21.88 8.68
C ALA A 188 7.00 -20.81 9.78
N GLU A 189 7.49 -21.22 10.96
CA GLU A 189 7.76 -20.32 12.10
C GLU A 189 8.68 -19.15 11.71
N SER A 190 9.72 -19.42 10.92
CA SER A 190 10.68 -18.43 10.44
C SER A 190 10.02 -17.38 9.52
N ALA A 191 9.02 -17.78 8.72
CA ALA A 191 8.27 -16.86 7.89
C ALA A 191 7.38 -15.95 8.74
N ILE A 192 6.66 -16.49 9.72
CA ILE A 192 5.85 -15.65 10.63
C ILE A 192 6.72 -14.75 11.50
N ALA A 193 7.87 -15.22 11.99
CA ALA A 193 8.82 -14.37 12.71
C ALA A 193 9.27 -13.17 11.86
N ALA A 194 9.62 -13.39 10.58
CA ALA A 194 9.96 -12.32 9.64
C ALA A 194 8.79 -11.36 9.39
N ARG A 195 7.57 -11.89 9.20
CA ARG A 195 6.34 -11.10 8.98
C ARG A 195 5.98 -10.23 10.22
N LEU A 196 6.14 -10.76 11.43
CA LEU A 196 5.93 -10.03 12.69
C LEU A 196 6.97 -8.91 12.90
N PHE A 197 8.24 -9.13 12.54
CA PHE A 197 9.23 -8.04 12.51
C PHE A 197 8.84 -6.94 11.50
N GLY A 198 8.44 -7.33 10.29
CA GLY A 198 8.01 -6.40 9.24
C GLY A 198 6.76 -5.59 9.60
N LEU A 199 5.82 -6.20 10.33
CA LEU A 199 4.65 -5.54 10.93
C LEU A 199 5.08 -4.43 11.91
N GLY A 200 5.86 -4.76 12.94
CA GLY A 200 6.31 -3.80 13.95
C GLY A 200 7.11 -2.63 13.34
N GLU A 201 8.06 -2.93 12.45
CA GLU A 201 8.86 -1.91 11.77
C GLU A 201 8.04 -1.04 10.80
N SER A 202 6.95 -1.56 10.23
CA SER A 202 6.08 -0.79 9.34
C SER A 202 5.10 0.11 10.09
N VAL A 203 4.64 -0.28 11.29
CA VAL A 203 3.87 0.62 12.18
C VAL A 203 4.76 1.79 12.64
N VAL A 204 5.98 1.52 13.10
CA VAL A 204 6.92 2.57 13.53
C VAL A 204 7.30 3.50 12.36
N ARG A 205 7.58 2.95 11.16
CA ARG A 205 7.86 3.75 9.96
C ARG A 205 6.69 4.64 9.54
N MET A 206 5.45 4.16 9.68
CA MET A 206 4.25 4.96 9.40
C MET A 206 4.10 6.12 10.39
N LEU A 207 4.30 5.87 11.69
CA LEU A 207 4.24 6.90 12.72
C LEU A 207 5.32 7.98 12.49
N MET A 208 6.59 7.58 12.29
CA MET A 208 7.68 8.53 12.02
C MET A 208 7.46 9.37 10.76
N ALA A 209 6.89 8.78 9.70
CA ALA A 209 6.55 9.53 8.48
C ALA A 209 5.43 10.55 8.72
N THR A 210 4.40 10.17 9.47
CA THR A 210 3.26 11.04 9.84
C THR A 210 3.72 12.16 10.76
N GLU A 211 4.56 11.85 11.75
CA GLU A 211 5.19 12.80 12.65
C GLU A 211 6.04 13.83 11.91
N LYS A 212 6.93 13.37 11.00
CA LYS A 212 7.79 14.26 10.22
C LYS A 212 6.98 15.23 9.36
N ALA A 213 5.95 14.74 8.66
CA ALA A 213 5.08 15.57 7.85
C ALA A 213 4.30 16.58 8.70
N SER A 214 3.70 16.13 9.80
CA SER A 214 2.95 16.99 10.73
C SER A 214 3.83 18.07 11.36
N THR A 215 5.08 17.74 11.70
CA THR A 215 6.06 18.70 12.24
C THR A 215 6.35 19.80 11.23
N ALA A 216 6.65 19.45 9.98
CA ALA A 216 6.93 20.42 8.92
C ALA A 216 5.72 21.32 8.61
N TRP A 217 4.50 20.77 8.58
CA TRP A 217 3.28 21.56 8.36
C TRP A 217 2.96 22.50 9.54
N LEU A 218 3.37 22.15 10.77
CA LEU A 218 3.23 22.99 11.95
C LEU A 218 4.24 24.16 12.01
N GLU A 219 5.25 24.20 11.13
CA GLU A 219 6.11 25.39 10.98
C GLU A 219 5.37 26.57 10.33
N LYS A 220 4.30 26.29 9.56
CA LYS A 220 3.49 27.26 8.80
C LYS A 220 1.99 26.99 8.93
N PRO A 221 1.41 27.09 10.15
CA PRO A 221 0.03 26.72 10.38
C PRO A 221 -0.95 27.63 9.64
N ASN A 222 -1.94 27.03 9.00
CA ASN A 222 -2.96 27.67 8.13
C ASN A 222 -2.44 28.20 6.77
N GLU A 223 -1.20 27.93 6.39
CA GLU A 223 -0.73 28.14 5.00
C GLU A 223 -0.96 26.88 4.15
N ILE A 224 -1.41 27.06 2.91
CA ILE A 224 -1.39 26.01 1.88
C ILE A 224 -0.39 26.45 0.81
N SER A 225 0.88 26.06 1.00
CA SER A 225 1.91 26.25 -0.01
C SER A 225 1.90 25.09 -1.01
N ILE A 226 1.52 25.38 -2.25
CA ILE A 226 1.94 24.55 -3.38
C ILE A 226 3.35 25.02 -3.75
N ASP A 227 4.36 24.19 -3.47
CA ASP A 227 5.61 24.28 -4.21
C ASP A 227 5.51 23.29 -5.38
N SER A 228 5.64 23.83 -6.59
CA SER A 228 5.55 23.07 -7.85
C SER A 228 6.75 23.34 -8.76
N THR A 229 7.84 23.87 -8.19
CA THR A 229 9.16 23.93 -8.83
C THR A 229 10.26 23.79 -7.78
N THR A 230 10.46 22.54 -7.31
CA THR A 230 11.76 22.07 -6.79
C THR A 230 12.32 20.76 -7.39
N ASP A 231 11.63 19.75 -7.91
CA ASP A 231 10.19 19.39 -8.01
C ASP A 231 9.31 20.22 -8.97
N ASP A 232 9.72 20.34 -10.24
CA ASP A 232 8.88 20.73 -11.38
C ASP A 232 7.64 19.83 -11.55
N LEU A 233 6.44 20.40 -11.76
CA LEU A 233 5.22 19.65 -12.12
C LEU A 233 4.96 19.63 -13.64
N ALA A 234 5.90 19.09 -14.41
CA ALA A 234 5.82 18.86 -15.86
C ALA A 234 6.41 17.49 -16.25
#